data_AF-A0A7S3SHX0-F1
#
_entry.id   AF-A0A7S3SHX0-F1
#
_cell.length_a   1.000
_cell.length_b   1.000
_cell.length_c   1.000
_cell.angle_alpha   90.00
_cell.angle_beta   90.00
_cell.angle_gamma   90.00
#
_symmetry.space_group_name_H-M   'P 1'
#
loop_
_entity.id
_entity.type
_entity.pdbx_description
1 polymer ?
#
loop_
_entity_poly.entity_id
_entity_poly.type
_entity_poly.pdbx_seq_one_letter_code
_entity_poly.pdbx_strand_id
1 'polypeptide(L)'
;PISHAPGGGGGGGGGLAASIPLKEVGIVLLVDFLNSFRSSGFSSVQYSYLVDEHGLSDLHAASLLGTQSWLMVVFGMVGAVAVDTLGVRRTSIMSLLVATARRLVVIPFRTHWLATGPDKTPRQVSRALITFGRARAVLVFSLLVLFPFGEAVLATGIYTVALKKLTTAESRGFAFGVQYAVFNFAGALADLSADLLRSREYLLPGYGPLSGIRAHLLVTWAAVLLSLGVALLFLHDFVLVPLHADARAGGAPPDSSPPLSAYLEQELERLQASATAAERARGFVIAPDPRLSRGHYASFDARPIASRSWSCAARRSWESTRDLLGLRAFWRALWWSVCCFWISKQWGDLDQLLPAYLERQFGESVPVYRVHSINMWICMLGPSLVAGLTSHIEALRCRTLAKRR
;
A
#
# COMPACT_ATOMS: atom_id res chain seq x y z
N PRO A 1 -3.03 59.81 -8.16
CA PRO A 1 -2.23 59.42 -6.98
C PRO A 1 -2.69 58.06 -6.45
N ILE A 2 -2.23 57.00 -7.11
CA ILE A 2 -2.48 55.61 -6.69
C ILE A 2 -1.36 55.28 -5.72
N SER A 3 -1.69 55.24 -4.43
CA SER A 3 -0.75 54.86 -3.37
C SER A 3 -0.41 53.37 -3.54
N HIS A 4 0.73 53.09 -4.15
CA HIS A 4 1.38 51.79 -4.09
C HIS A 4 1.74 51.51 -2.63
N ALA A 5 0.92 50.70 -1.96
CA ALA A 5 1.31 50.09 -0.70
C ALA A 5 2.58 49.25 -0.95
N PRO A 6 3.63 49.40 -0.12
CA PRO A 6 4.85 48.65 -0.28
C PRO A 6 4.52 47.15 -0.14
N GLY A 7 4.61 46.44 -1.26
CA GLY A 7 4.48 44.99 -1.29
C GLY A 7 5.57 44.42 -0.40
N GLY A 8 5.17 43.86 0.75
CA GLY A 8 6.01 43.10 1.65
C GLY A 8 6.55 41.86 0.94
N GLY A 9 7.57 42.06 0.11
CA GLY A 9 8.39 41.01 -0.44
C GLY A 9 9.35 40.54 0.65
N GLY A 10 9.06 39.40 1.27
CA GLY A 10 9.97 38.84 2.24
C GLY A 10 9.52 37.49 2.78
N GLY A 11 10.16 36.41 2.32
CA GLY A 11 10.29 35.19 3.14
C GLY A 11 9.43 33.97 2.79
N GLY A 12 8.81 33.90 1.61
CA GLY A 12 7.89 32.78 1.27
C GLY A 12 8.51 31.42 0.92
N GLY A 13 9.85 31.29 0.88
CA GLY A 13 10.52 30.07 0.39
C GLY A 13 10.60 28.91 1.39
N GLY A 14 10.45 29.15 2.69
CA GLY A 14 10.61 28.13 3.74
C GLY A 14 9.38 27.28 4.06
N GLY A 15 8.25 27.49 3.37
CA GLY A 15 6.94 27.08 3.88
C GLY A 15 6.47 25.65 3.58
N LEU A 16 6.99 24.99 2.54
CA LEU A 16 6.35 23.74 2.08
C LEU A 16 6.62 22.56 3.02
N ALA A 17 7.87 22.37 3.45
CA ALA A 17 8.24 21.27 4.34
C ALA A 17 7.73 21.46 5.78
N ALA A 18 7.66 22.72 6.24
CA ALA A 18 7.12 23.06 7.56
C ALA A 18 5.61 22.77 7.68
N SER A 19 4.91 22.61 6.55
CA SER A 19 3.47 22.33 6.49
C SER A 19 3.11 20.84 6.54
N ILE A 20 4.08 19.92 6.59
CA ILE A 20 3.79 18.48 6.60
C ILE A 20 3.89 17.95 8.03
N PRO A 21 2.90 17.18 8.52
CA PRO A 21 3.00 16.49 9.80
C PRO A 21 4.00 15.33 9.70
N LEU A 22 5.29 15.65 9.81
CA LEU A 22 6.40 14.73 9.51
C LEU A 22 6.36 13.44 10.33
N LYS A 23 5.85 13.49 11.56
CA LYS A 23 5.74 12.31 12.42
C LYS A 23 4.71 11.33 11.85
N GLU A 24 3.48 11.79 11.62
CA GLU A 24 2.37 10.97 11.13
C GLU A 24 2.62 10.49 9.71
N VAL A 25 3.13 11.37 8.84
CA VAL A 25 3.53 11.01 7.47
C VAL A 25 4.70 10.03 7.48
N GLY A 26 5.69 10.24 8.36
CA GLY A 26 6.82 9.32 8.51
C GLY A 26 6.39 7.91 8.94
N ILE A 27 5.39 7.79 9.82
CA ILE A 27 4.81 6.49 10.20
C ILE A 27 4.14 5.83 8.99
N VAL A 28 3.31 6.56 8.23
CA VAL A 28 2.67 6.02 7.02
C VAL A 28 3.71 5.56 6.00
N LEU A 29 4.73 6.37 5.74
CA LEU A 29 5.83 6.03 4.82
C LEU A 29 6.66 4.84 5.30
N LEU A 30 6.90 4.70 6.61
CA LEU A 30 7.60 3.54 7.17
C LEU A 30 6.79 2.25 6.99
N VAL A 31 5.48 2.30 7.28
CA VAL A 31 4.60 1.15 7.06
C VAL A 31 4.54 0.81 5.57
N ASP A 32 4.45 1.81 4.69
CA ASP A 32 4.46 1.64 3.24
C ASP A 32 5.78 1.03 2.75
N PHE A 33 6.92 1.51 3.24
CA PHE A 33 8.24 0.95 2.96
C PHE A 33 8.32 -0.54 3.31
N LEU A 34 7.97 -0.90 4.55
CA LEU A 34 8.03 -2.29 5.02
C LEU A 34 7.06 -3.20 4.24
N ASN A 35 5.88 -2.66 3.91
CA ASN A 35 4.86 -3.34 3.13
C ASN A 35 5.30 -3.57 1.68
N SER A 36 5.94 -2.57 1.08
CA SER A 36 6.47 -2.63 -0.28
C SER A 36 7.66 -3.58 -0.35
N PHE A 37 8.57 -3.52 0.61
CA PHE A 37 9.71 -4.44 0.73
C PHE A 37 9.25 -5.90 0.79
N ARG A 38 8.27 -6.24 1.64
CA ARG A 38 7.76 -7.62 1.72
C ARG A 38 7.04 -8.08 0.44
N SER A 39 6.37 -7.15 -0.24
CA SER A 39 5.47 -7.44 -1.36
C SER A 39 6.29 -7.65 -2.63
N SER A 40 7.15 -6.68 -2.96
CA SER A 40 8.12 -6.78 -4.06
C SER A 40 9.07 -7.95 -3.84
N GLY A 41 9.63 -8.10 -2.64
CA GLY A 41 10.59 -9.16 -2.34
C GLY A 41 10.02 -10.58 -2.51
N PHE A 42 8.73 -10.78 -2.24
CA PHE A 42 8.10 -12.07 -2.53
C PHE A 42 7.72 -12.22 -4.00
N SER A 43 7.18 -11.16 -4.60
CA SER A 43 6.73 -11.20 -5.99
C SER A 43 7.89 -11.50 -6.94
N SER A 44 9.07 -10.95 -6.71
CA SER A 44 10.25 -11.20 -7.55
C SER A 44 10.72 -12.65 -7.48
N VAL A 45 10.76 -13.27 -6.30
CA VAL A 45 11.17 -14.68 -6.15
C VAL A 45 10.03 -15.68 -6.35
N GLN A 46 8.80 -15.22 -6.61
CA GLN A 46 7.61 -16.06 -6.53
C GLN A 46 7.63 -17.18 -7.58
N TYR A 47 8.08 -16.86 -8.79
CA TYR A 47 8.19 -17.83 -9.87
C TYR A 47 9.20 -18.94 -9.54
N SER A 48 10.44 -18.57 -9.20
CA SER A 48 11.50 -19.52 -8.82
C SER A 48 11.08 -20.35 -7.62
N TYR A 49 10.39 -19.75 -6.65
CA TYR A 49 9.83 -20.49 -5.51
C TYR A 49 8.81 -21.56 -5.95
N LEU A 50 7.98 -21.29 -6.96
CA LEU A 50 7.00 -22.27 -7.44
C LEU A 50 7.64 -23.41 -8.24
N VAL A 51 8.64 -23.10 -9.06
CA VAL A 51 9.31 -24.08 -9.91
C VAL A 51 10.33 -24.89 -9.10
N ASP A 52 11.25 -24.22 -8.41
CA ASP A 52 12.41 -24.86 -7.78
C ASP A 52 12.04 -25.58 -6.47
N GLU A 53 11.15 -24.98 -5.66
CA GLU A 53 10.81 -25.53 -4.35
C GLU A 53 9.61 -26.48 -4.37
N HIS A 54 8.66 -26.24 -5.29
CA HIS A 54 7.42 -27.02 -5.40
C HIS A 54 7.34 -27.91 -6.64
N GLY A 55 8.33 -27.83 -7.55
CA GLY A 55 8.40 -28.67 -8.74
C GLY A 55 7.23 -28.45 -9.70
N LEU A 56 6.66 -27.23 -9.73
CA LEU A 56 5.64 -26.90 -10.72
C LEU A 56 6.28 -26.70 -12.09
N SER A 57 5.59 -27.13 -13.14
CA SER A 57 6.03 -26.80 -14.50
C SER A 57 5.83 -25.30 -14.78
N ASP A 58 6.65 -24.75 -15.66
CA ASP A 58 6.59 -23.34 -16.07
C ASP A 58 5.17 -22.88 -16.42
N LEU A 59 4.45 -23.67 -17.22
CA LEU A 59 3.10 -23.35 -17.66
C LEU A 59 2.13 -23.26 -16.48
N HIS A 60 2.23 -24.17 -15.51
CA HIS A 60 1.39 -24.14 -14.32
C HIS A 60 1.76 -22.98 -13.40
N ALA A 61 3.05 -22.72 -13.18
CA ALA A 61 3.50 -21.59 -12.37
C ALA A 61 3.04 -20.26 -12.99
N ALA A 62 3.26 -20.06 -14.29
CA ALA A 62 2.82 -18.86 -15.01
C ALA A 62 1.30 -18.70 -15.02
N SER A 63 0.54 -19.78 -15.24
CA SER A 63 -0.92 -19.74 -15.18
C SER A 63 -1.45 -19.36 -13.79
N LEU A 64 -0.82 -19.88 -12.73
CA LEU A 64 -1.20 -19.59 -11.35
C LEU A 64 -0.90 -18.12 -11.01
N LEU A 65 0.28 -17.61 -11.37
CA LEU A 65 0.66 -16.22 -11.15
C LEU A 65 -0.21 -15.25 -11.98
N GLY A 66 -0.53 -15.61 -13.23
CA GLY A 66 -1.45 -14.83 -14.06
C GLY A 66 -2.85 -14.76 -13.45
N THR A 67 -3.36 -15.86 -12.92
CA THR A 67 -4.66 -15.91 -12.21
C THR A 67 -4.62 -15.07 -10.94
N GLN A 68 -3.54 -15.18 -10.16
CA GLN A 68 -3.32 -14.37 -8.97
C GLN A 68 -3.34 -12.87 -9.28
N SER A 69 -2.67 -12.43 -10.35
CA SER A 69 -2.64 -11.02 -10.76
C SER A 69 -4.04 -10.46 -11.07
N TRP A 70 -4.93 -11.26 -11.66
CA TRP A 70 -6.33 -10.87 -11.84
C TRP A 70 -7.09 -10.73 -10.53
N LEU A 71 -6.90 -11.68 -9.61
CA LEU A 71 -7.52 -11.62 -8.29
C LEU A 71 -7.03 -10.41 -7.49
N MET A 72 -5.77 -10.03 -7.63
CA MET A 72 -5.23 -8.82 -7.02
C MET A 72 -6.04 -7.57 -7.42
N VAL A 73 -6.46 -7.44 -8.68
CA VAL A 73 -7.28 -6.29 -9.12
C VAL A 73 -8.64 -6.28 -8.40
N VAL A 74 -9.31 -7.43 -8.34
CA VAL A 74 -10.62 -7.57 -7.70
C VAL A 74 -10.53 -7.26 -6.20
N PHE A 75 -9.55 -7.84 -5.51
CA PHE A 75 -9.36 -7.60 -4.07
C PHE A 75 -8.89 -6.17 -3.78
N GLY A 76 -8.19 -5.52 -4.73
CA GLY A 76 -7.86 -4.10 -4.62
C GLY A 76 -9.10 -3.20 -4.60
N MET A 77 -10.11 -3.51 -5.43
CA MET A 77 -11.39 -2.80 -5.40
C MET A 77 -12.13 -3.01 -4.07
N VAL A 78 -12.16 -4.25 -3.57
CA VAL A 78 -12.75 -4.56 -2.25
C VAL A 78 -12.02 -3.81 -1.15
N GLY A 79 -10.68 -3.76 -1.22
CA GLY A 79 -9.85 -3.05 -0.26
C GLY A 79 -10.13 -1.55 -0.23
N ALA A 80 -10.34 -0.91 -1.39
CA ALA A 80 -10.72 0.50 -1.44
C ALA A 80 -12.04 0.76 -0.68
N VAL A 81 -13.06 -0.09 -0.89
CA VAL A 81 -14.33 0.01 -0.15
C VAL A 81 -14.13 -0.24 1.34
N ALA A 82 -13.28 -1.20 1.72
CA ALA A 82 -12.96 -1.50 3.10
C ALA A 82 -12.27 -0.31 3.80
N VAL A 83 -11.34 0.39 3.14
CA VAL A 83 -10.67 1.58 3.69
C VAL A 83 -11.68 2.70 3.97
N ASP A 84 -12.61 2.95 3.05
CA ASP A 84 -13.60 4.01 3.20
C ASP A 84 -14.61 3.71 4.33
N THR A 85 -14.91 2.42 4.55
CA THR A 85 -15.89 1.98 5.54
C THR A 85 -15.30 1.74 6.94
N LEU A 86 -14.14 1.08 7.02
CA LEU A 86 -13.51 0.66 8.28
C LEU A 86 -12.41 1.61 8.75
N GLY A 87 -11.94 2.51 7.88
CA GLY A 87 -10.77 3.34 8.11
C GLY A 87 -9.47 2.69 7.62
N VAL A 88 -8.42 3.50 7.56
CA VAL A 88 -7.09 3.10 7.09
C VAL A 88 -6.49 2.11 8.08
N ARG A 89 -6.51 2.44 9.38
CA ARG A 89 -5.84 1.64 10.42
C ARG A 89 -6.37 0.21 10.48
N ARG A 90 -7.70 0.05 10.61
CA ARG A 90 -8.33 -1.28 10.77
C ARG A 90 -8.10 -2.14 9.54
N THR A 91 -8.27 -1.55 8.36
CA THR A 91 -8.06 -2.25 7.08
C THR A 91 -6.60 -2.69 6.91
N SER A 92 -5.64 -1.82 7.24
CA SER A 92 -4.20 -2.18 7.25
C SER A 92 -3.92 -3.33 8.22
N ILE A 93 -4.40 -3.27 9.46
CA ILE A 93 -4.15 -4.31 10.47
C ILE A 93 -4.75 -5.66 10.03
N MET A 94 -6.00 -5.69 9.58
CA MET A 94 -6.65 -6.92 9.11
C MET A 94 -5.87 -7.56 7.97
N SER A 95 -5.43 -6.75 7.02
CA SER A 95 -4.67 -7.21 5.85
C SER A 95 -3.28 -7.70 6.24
N LEU A 96 -2.60 -7.01 7.18
CA LEU A 96 -1.28 -7.42 7.69
C LEU A 96 -1.36 -8.70 8.51
N LEU A 97 -2.45 -8.91 9.25
CA LEU A 97 -2.72 -10.18 9.95
C LEU A 97 -2.89 -11.33 8.95
N VAL A 98 -3.68 -11.13 7.88
CA VAL A 98 -3.82 -12.15 6.82
C VAL A 98 -2.51 -12.39 6.08
N ALA A 99 -1.74 -11.35 5.79
CA ALA A 99 -0.41 -11.49 5.20
C ALA A 99 0.56 -12.25 6.10
N THR A 100 0.50 -12.04 7.42
CA THR A 100 1.31 -12.78 8.40
C THR A 100 0.89 -14.25 8.46
N ALA A 101 -0.41 -14.52 8.53
CA ALA A 101 -0.96 -15.88 8.53
C ALA A 101 -0.60 -16.64 7.24
N ARG A 102 -0.67 -15.98 6.07
CA ARG A 102 -0.23 -16.52 4.78
C ARG A 102 1.20 -17.06 4.85
N ARG A 103 2.12 -16.29 5.45
CA ARG A 103 3.53 -16.68 5.52
C ARG A 103 3.78 -17.84 6.47
N LEU A 104 3.01 -17.95 7.55
CA LEU A 104 3.05 -19.16 8.41
C LEU A 104 2.65 -20.42 7.63
N VAL A 105 1.75 -20.30 6.65
CA VAL A 105 1.35 -21.42 5.77
C VAL A 105 2.41 -21.75 4.71
N VAL A 106 3.10 -20.75 4.17
CA VAL A 106 4.06 -20.92 3.04
C VAL A 106 5.47 -21.31 3.50
N ILE A 107 5.88 -20.92 4.71
CA ILE A 107 7.25 -21.13 5.19
C ILE A 107 7.58 -22.55 5.71
N PRO A 108 6.66 -23.50 6.00
CA PRO A 108 7.02 -24.59 6.90
C PRO A 108 8.18 -25.44 6.36
N PHE A 109 9.13 -25.62 7.26
CA PHE A 109 10.43 -26.25 7.07
C PHE A 109 10.32 -27.61 6.38
N ARG A 110 11.14 -27.81 5.33
CA ARG A 110 11.31 -29.12 4.68
C ARG A 110 12.12 -30.01 5.63
N THR A 111 11.45 -30.68 6.58
CA THR A 111 12.06 -31.78 7.33
C THR A 111 12.10 -33.03 6.44
N HIS A 112 12.95 -33.00 5.43
CA HIS A 112 13.26 -34.21 4.66
C HIS A 112 14.58 -34.78 5.17
N TRP A 113 14.55 -35.44 6.33
CA TRP A 113 15.73 -36.19 6.82
C TRP A 113 15.45 -37.32 7.82
N LEU A 114 14.31 -38.02 7.74
CA LEU A 114 14.10 -39.24 8.54
C LEU A 114 13.30 -40.31 7.79
N ALA A 115 13.81 -40.78 6.65
CA ALA A 115 13.23 -41.95 5.97
C ALA A 115 14.23 -42.84 5.20
N THR A 116 15.53 -42.82 5.53
CA THR A 116 16.48 -43.83 5.00
C THR A 116 17.46 -44.32 6.08
N GLY A 117 16.98 -44.49 7.30
CA GLY A 117 17.66 -45.26 8.35
C GLY A 117 16.72 -46.38 8.82
N PRO A 118 17.14 -47.65 8.84
CA PRO A 118 16.27 -48.79 9.13
C PRO A 118 15.79 -48.87 10.59
N ASP A 119 16.37 -48.10 11.52
CA ASP A 119 16.03 -48.19 12.95
C ASP A 119 15.24 -47.00 13.50
N LYS A 120 14.17 -47.37 14.19
CA LYS A 120 12.96 -46.62 14.47
C LYS A 120 13.12 -45.78 15.74
N THR A 121 12.68 -44.53 15.70
CA THR A 121 11.64 -43.98 16.61
C THR A 121 11.30 -42.54 16.20
N PRO A 122 10.13 -42.32 15.56
CA PRO A 122 9.70 -40.99 15.18
C PRO A 122 9.17 -40.26 16.42
N ARG A 123 9.89 -39.25 16.93
CA ARG A 123 9.32 -38.26 17.86
C ARG A 123 8.31 -37.40 17.08
N GLN A 124 7.02 -37.61 17.35
CA GLN A 124 5.89 -37.16 16.53
C GLN A 124 5.37 -35.73 16.80
N VAL A 125 6.02 -34.89 17.60
CA VAL A 125 5.37 -33.63 18.05
C VAL A 125 5.59 -32.41 17.13
N SER A 126 6.45 -32.45 16.10
CA SER A 126 6.63 -31.31 15.17
C SER A 126 5.88 -31.41 13.84
N ARG A 127 5.16 -32.50 13.56
CA ARG A 127 4.60 -32.77 12.21
C ARG A 127 3.31 -32.01 11.88
N ALA A 128 2.51 -31.60 12.86
CA ALA A 128 1.20 -31.00 12.63
C ALA A 128 1.25 -29.57 12.03
N LEU A 129 2.34 -28.82 12.22
CA LEU A 129 2.57 -27.53 11.56
C LEU A 129 3.30 -27.67 10.20
N ILE A 130 3.93 -28.83 9.96
CA ILE A 130 4.69 -29.12 8.71
C ILE A 130 3.77 -29.78 7.65
N THR A 131 2.65 -30.38 8.05
CA THR A 131 1.69 -31.04 7.14
C THR A 131 0.98 -30.07 6.20
N PHE A 132 0.84 -28.79 6.54
CA PHE A 132 0.09 -27.85 5.70
C PHE A 132 0.87 -27.35 4.48
N GLY A 133 2.20 -27.19 4.55
CA GLY A 133 2.96 -26.63 3.42
C GLY A 133 3.30 -27.59 2.29
N ARG A 134 2.92 -28.87 2.37
CA ARG A 134 3.19 -29.87 1.31
C ARG A 134 2.03 -30.07 0.35
N ALA A 135 0.80 -29.79 0.78
CA ALA A 135 -0.34 -29.99 -0.08
C ALA A 135 -0.37 -28.88 -1.13
N ARG A 136 -0.27 -29.24 -2.42
CA ARG A 136 -0.43 -28.30 -3.55
C ARG A 136 -1.70 -27.46 -3.41
N ALA A 137 -2.77 -28.05 -2.89
CA ALA A 137 -4.02 -27.35 -2.60
C ALA A 137 -3.86 -26.20 -1.59
N VAL A 138 -3.03 -26.36 -0.56
CA VAL A 138 -2.77 -25.32 0.45
C VAL A 138 -1.92 -24.19 -0.14
N LEU A 139 -0.92 -24.51 -0.97
CA LEU A 139 -0.14 -23.51 -1.71
C LEU A 139 -1.05 -22.70 -2.65
N VAL A 140 -1.86 -23.38 -3.46
CA VAL A 140 -2.80 -22.74 -4.39
C VAL A 140 -3.81 -21.89 -3.63
N PHE A 141 -4.39 -22.39 -2.54
CA PHE A 141 -5.30 -21.62 -1.69
C PHE A 141 -4.61 -20.38 -1.09
N SER A 142 -3.39 -20.53 -0.59
CA SER A 142 -2.59 -19.43 -0.05
C SER A 142 -2.31 -18.36 -1.12
N LEU A 143 -2.02 -18.77 -2.36
CA LEU A 143 -1.73 -17.86 -3.47
C LEU A 143 -2.97 -17.23 -4.11
N LEU A 144 -4.10 -17.91 -4.13
CA LEU A 144 -5.31 -17.39 -4.80
C LEU A 144 -6.27 -16.70 -3.83
N VAL A 145 -6.21 -16.99 -2.52
CA VAL A 145 -7.16 -16.44 -1.54
C VAL A 145 -6.45 -15.55 -0.52
N LEU A 146 -5.44 -16.08 0.17
CA LEU A 146 -4.76 -15.32 1.23
C LEU A 146 -3.85 -14.23 0.68
N PHE A 147 -3.19 -14.49 -0.47
CA PHE A 147 -2.32 -13.51 -1.11
C PHE A 147 -3.08 -12.28 -1.59
N PRO A 148 -4.16 -12.38 -2.38
CA PRO A 148 -4.87 -11.18 -2.82
C PRO A 148 -5.46 -10.39 -1.67
N PHE A 149 -5.95 -11.08 -0.63
CA PHE A 149 -6.44 -10.39 0.57
C PHE A 149 -5.30 -9.68 1.33
N GLY A 150 -4.18 -10.34 1.57
CA GLY A 150 -3.06 -9.78 2.33
C GLY A 150 -2.20 -8.77 1.55
N GLU A 151 -2.30 -8.73 0.22
CA GLU A 151 -1.51 -7.83 -0.62
C GLU A 151 -2.40 -6.78 -1.27
N ALA A 152 -3.42 -7.15 -2.06
CA ALA A 152 -4.18 -6.16 -2.82
C ALA A 152 -5.02 -5.23 -1.95
N VAL A 153 -5.56 -5.72 -0.83
CA VAL A 153 -6.25 -4.85 0.12
C VAL A 153 -5.30 -3.79 0.66
N LEU A 154 -4.01 -4.12 0.84
CA LEU A 154 -2.95 -3.24 1.33
C LEU A 154 -2.29 -2.37 0.25
N ALA A 155 -2.21 -2.85 -1.00
CA ALA A 155 -1.10 -2.49 -1.90
C ALA A 155 -1.17 -1.11 -2.54
N THR A 156 -2.31 -0.43 -2.62
CA THR A 156 -2.37 0.81 -3.42
C THR A 156 -3.32 1.89 -2.92
N GLY A 157 -4.41 1.54 -2.27
CA GLY A 157 -5.37 2.54 -1.77
C GLY A 157 -5.03 3.10 -0.40
N ILE A 158 -4.60 2.24 0.52
CA ILE A 158 -4.65 2.57 1.96
C ILE A 158 -3.73 3.73 2.31
N TYR A 159 -2.45 3.62 1.96
CA TYR A 159 -1.45 4.62 2.33
C TYR A 159 -1.60 5.92 1.53
N THR A 160 -2.06 5.83 0.28
CA THR A 160 -2.41 7.02 -0.52
C THR A 160 -3.60 7.76 0.09
N VAL A 161 -4.62 7.06 0.60
CA VAL A 161 -5.73 7.68 1.34
C VAL A 161 -5.24 8.28 2.65
N ALA A 162 -4.39 7.60 3.40
CA ALA A 162 -3.80 8.12 4.64
C ALA A 162 -3.00 9.39 4.40
N LEU A 163 -2.09 9.38 3.41
CA LEU A 163 -1.30 10.53 2.99
C LEU A 163 -2.19 11.67 2.51
N LYS A 164 -3.25 11.37 1.74
CA LYS A 164 -4.23 12.39 1.31
C LYS A 164 -4.91 13.05 2.51
N LYS A 165 -5.25 12.28 3.56
CA LYS A 165 -5.85 12.79 4.81
C LYS A 165 -4.88 13.61 5.65
N LEU A 166 -3.58 13.36 5.52
CA LEU A 166 -2.48 14.01 6.26
C LEU A 166 -1.81 15.17 5.51
N THR A 167 -2.26 15.50 4.29
CA THR A 167 -1.61 16.51 3.43
C THR A 167 -2.61 17.53 2.89
N THR A 168 -2.15 18.77 2.76
CA THR A 168 -2.93 19.86 2.17
C THR A 168 -2.91 19.75 0.64
N ALA A 169 -3.76 20.49 -0.07
CA ALA A 169 -3.73 20.50 -1.53
C ALA A 169 -2.35 20.94 -2.08
N GLU A 170 -1.64 21.81 -1.35
CA GLU A 170 -0.33 22.34 -1.73
C GLU A 170 0.81 21.33 -1.48
N SER A 171 0.78 20.61 -0.35
CA SER A 171 1.85 19.66 0.01
C SER A 171 1.65 18.24 -0.52
N ARG A 172 0.43 17.90 -0.97
CA ARG A 172 0.06 16.54 -1.42
C ARG A 172 0.88 16.04 -2.60
N GLY A 173 1.16 16.88 -3.58
CA GLY A 173 1.96 16.48 -4.75
C GLY A 173 3.37 16.01 -4.35
N PHE A 174 4.03 16.78 -3.47
CA PHE A 174 5.33 16.41 -2.93
C PHE A 174 5.25 15.12 -2.10
N ALA A 175 4.26 15.01 -1.21
CA ALA A 175 4.11 13.84 -0.35
C ALA A 175 3.88 12.53 -1.14
N PHE A 176 3.08 12.57 -2.23
CA PHE A 176 2.92 11.42 -3.12
C PHE A 176 4.19 11.12 -3.93
N GLY A 177 4.97 12.13 -4.31
CA GLY A 177 6.29 11.93 -4.92
C GLY A 177 7.25 11.20 -3.98
N VAL A 178 7.32 11.61 -2.72
CA VAL A 178 8.11 10.92 -1.68
C VAL A 178 7.62 9.51 -1.46
N GLN A 179 6.30 9.30 -1.35
CA GLN A 179 5.71 7.97 -1.22
C GLN A 179 6.13 7.05 -2.38
N TYR A 180 6.02 7.53 -3.62
CA TYR A 180 6.42 6.77 -4.79
C TYR A 180 7.91 6.41 -4.77
N ALA A 181 8.78 7.34 -4.35
CA ALA A 181 10.21 7.06 -4.18
C ALA A 181 10.46 6.00 -3.10
N VAL A 182 9.79 6.10 -1.95
CA VAL A 182 9.90 5.12 -0.85
C VAL A 182 9.44 3.73 -1.28
N PHE A 183 8.33 3.63 -2.01
CA PHE A 183 7.81 2.38 -2.58
C PHE A 183 8.86 1.70 -3.47
N ASN A 184 9.42 2.44 -4.43
CA ASN A 184 10.41 1.90 -5.36
C ASN A 184 11.74 1.57 -4.68
N PHE A 185 12.18 2.41 -3.73
CA PHE A 185 13.37 2.13 -2.92
C PHE A 185 13.24 0.82 -2.14
N ALA A 186 12.08 0.57 -1.54
CA ALA A 186 11.79 -0.68 -0.84
C ALA A 186 11.86 -1.88 -1.79
N GLY A 187 11.30 -1.76 -2.99
CA GLY A 187 11.38 -2.79 -4.03
C GLY A 187 12.81 -3.10 -4.46
N ALA A 188 13.61 -2.06 -4.73
CA ALA A 188 15.02 -2.21 -5.09
C ALA A 188 15.82 -2.94 -3.99
N LEU A 189 15.63 -2.57 -2.73
CA LEU A 189 16.30 -3.23 -1.61
C LEU A 189 15.87 -4.69 -1.44
N ALA A 190 14.59 -4.99 -1.70
CA ALA A 190 14.07 -6.36 -1.61
C ALA A 190 14.66 -7.26 -2.70
N ASP A 191 14.87 -6.73 -3.91
CA ASP A 191 15.52 -7.45 -4.99
C ASP A 191 17.01 -7.66 -4.71
N LEU A 192 17.70 -6.65 -4.19
CA LEU A 192 19.09 -6.79 -3.75
C LEU A 192 19.22 -7.85 -2.65
N SER A 193 18.29 -7.89 -1.68
CA SER A 193 18.30 -8.93 -0.65
C SER A 193 18.03 -10.32 -1.22
N ALA A 194 17.12 -10.45 -2.19
CA ALA A 194 16.86 -11.72 -2.87
C ALA A 194 18.14 -12.25 -3.55
N ASP A 195 18.88 -11.41 -4.28
CA ASP A 195 20.11 -11.84 -4.96
C ASP A 195 21.23 -12.21 -3.99
N LEU A 196 21.38 -11.46 -2.90
CA LEU A 196 22.39 -11.73 -1.87
C LEU A 196 22.14 -13.06 -1.14
N LEU A 197 20.86 -13.40 -0.92
CA LEU A 197 20.48 -14.59 -0.17
C LEU A 197 20.38 -15.81 -1.08
N ARG A 198 19.90 -15.69 -2.34
CA ARG A 198 19.63 -16.85 -3.22
C ARG A 198 20.85 -17.73 -3.49
N SER A 199 22.04 -17.13 -3.56
CA SER A 199 23.31 -17.82 -3.85
C SER A 199 23.89 -18.60 -2.66
N ARG A 200 23.24 -18.56 -1.49
CA ARG A 200 23.74 -19.16 -0.26
C ARG A 200 22.79 -20.23 0.24
N GLU A 201 23.36 -21.34 0.66
CA GLU A 201 22.67 -22.33 1.48
C GLU A 201 22.98 -22.07 2.96
N TYR A 202 21.95 -22.07 3.79
CA TYR A 202 22.08 -21.80 5.22
C TYR A 202 21.82 -23.08 6.00
N LEU A 203 22.79 -23.54 6.79
CA LEU A 203 22.60 -24.67 7.69
C LEU A 203 22.00 -24.16 9.01
N LEU A 204 20.71 -24.44 9.23
CA LEU A 204 20.05 -24.13 10.50
C LEU A 204 20.23 -25.30 11.47
N PRO A 205 20.80 -25.08 12.68
CA PRO A 205 20.95 -26.12 13.69
C PRO A 205 19.61 -26.80 13.99
N GLY A 206 19.51 -28.11 13.71
CA GLY A 206 18.31 -28.91 13.95
C GLY A 206 17.22 -28.88 12.85
N TYR A 207 17.34 -28.02 11.83
CA TYR A 207 16.31 -27.86 10.78
C TYR A 207 16.80 -28.22 9.36
N GLY A 208 18.10 -28.47 9.18
CA GLY A 208 18.69 -28.84 7.90
C GLY A 208 19.06 -27.62 7.03
N PRO A 209 19.42 -27.85 5.75
CA PRO A 209 19.72 -26.78 4.82
C PRO A 209 18.45 -25.97 4.49
N LEU A 210 18.57 -24.65 4.60
CA LEU A 210 17.60 -23.67 4.18
C LEU A 210 18.12 -23.02 2.89
N SER A 211 17.37 -23.16 1.80
CA SER A 211 17.72 -22.50 0.54
C SER A 211 17.72 -20.99 0.70
N GLY A 212 18.53 -20.32 -0.12
CA GLY A 212 18.61 -18.87 -0.14
C GLY A 212 17.27 -18.17 -0.39
N ILE A 213 16.44 -18.74 -1.28
CA ILE A 213 15.07 -18.24 -1.54
C ILE A 213 14.25 -18.28 -0.25
N ARG A 214 14.24 -19.39 0.48
CA ARG A 214 13.50 -19.50 1.75
C ARG A 214 14.06 -18.57 2.83
N ALA A 215 15.37 -18.36 2.87
CA ALA A 215 15.98 -17.37 3.75
C ALA A 215 15.47 -15.95 3.44
N HIS A 216 15.39 -15.58 2.17
CA HIS A 216 14.77 -14.31 1.75
C HIS A 216 13.28 -14.24 2.10
N LEU A 217 12.54 -15.34 1.97
CA LEU A 217 11.14 -15.40 2.42
C LEU A 217 10.99 -15.15 3.94
N LEU A 218 11.93 -15.63 4.76
CA LEU A 218 11.98 -15.31 6.19
C LEU A 218 12.25 -13.82 6.45
N VAL A 219 13.14 -13.19 5.67
CA VAL A 219 13.42 -11.75 5.78
C VAL A 219 12.17 -10.92 5.44
N THR A 220 11.48 -11.26 4.34
CA THR A 220 10.20 -10.60 3.99
C THR A 220 9.10 -10.87 5.03
N TRP A 221 9.15 -12.00 5.73
CA TRP A 221 8.25 -12.28 6.85
C TRP A 221 8.56 -11.44 8.09
N ALA A 222 9.84 -11.27 8.43
CA ALA A 222 10.24 -10.34 9.49
C ALA A 222 9.77 -8.91 9.18
N ALA A 223 9.85 -8.48 7.91
CA ALA A 223 9.33 -7.18 7.48
C ALA A 223 7.81 -7.03 7.65
N VAL A 224 7.01 -8.09 7.38
CA VAL A 224 5.55 -8.02 7.62
C VAL A 224 5.21 -7.97 9.12
N LEU A 225 5.94 -8.70 9.96
CA LEU A 225 5.77 -8.65 11.41
C LEU A 225 6.12 -7.27 11.97
N LEU A 226 7.21 -6.68 11.49
CA LEU A 226 7.60 -5.32 11.86
C LEU A 226 6.55 -4.29 11.39
N SER A 227 6.06 -4.42 10.15
CA SER A 227 5.00 -3.57 9.60
C SER A 227 3.72 -3.67 10.45
N LEU A 228 3.33 -4.88 10.84
CA LEU A 228 2.18 -5.12 11.73
C LEU A 228 2.40 -4.50 13.11
N GLY A 229 3.60 -4.64 13.69
CA GLY A 229 3.95 -4.00 14.97
C GLY A 229 3.84 -2.48 14.90
N VAL A 230 4.40 -1.87 13.85
CA VAL A 230 4.31 -0.40 13.63
C VAL A 230 2.84 0.01 13.42
N ALA A 231 2.07 -0.74 12.64
CA ALA A 231 0.67 -0.43 12.39
C ALA A 231 -0.21 -0.55 13.65
N LEU A 232 0.03 -1.55 14.49
CA LEU A 232 -0.70 -1.73 15.75
C LEU A 232 -0.43 -0.59 16.74
N LEU A 233 0.85 -0.20 16.86
CA LEU A 233 1.33 0.74 17.89
C LEU A 233 1.23 2.21 17.49
N PHE A 234 1.45 2.54 16.21
CA PHE A 234 1.67 3.92 15.78
C PHE A 234 0.76 4.39 14.65
N LEU A 235 0.17 3.48 13.87
CA LEU A 235 -0.76 3.89 12.82
C LEU A 235 -2.12 4.24 13.43
N HIS A 236 -2.53 5.49 13.26
CA HIS A 236 -3.82 5.99 13.70
C HIS A 236 -4.53 6.70 12.54
N ASP A 237 -5.86 6.65 12.55
CA ASP A 237 -6.67 7.40 11.60
C ASP A 237 -6.70 8.86 12.03
N PHE A 238 -5.86 9.68 11.41
CA PHE A 238 -5.83 11.13 11.61
C PHE A 238 -6.43 11.86 10.40
N VAL A 239 -6.97 13.06 10.65
CA VAL A 239 -7.49 13.96 9.63
C VAL A 239 -6.96 15.37 9.89
N LEU A 240 -6.60 16.08 8.83
CA LEU A 240 -6.30 17.52 8.91
C LEU A 240 -7.59 18.33 9.06
N VAL A 241 -7.70 19.08 10.15
CA VAL A 241 -8.80 20.01 10.41
C VAL A 241 -8.31 21.45 10.19
N PRO A 242 -8.81 22.17 9.18
CA PRO A 242 -8.38 23.54 8.92
C PRO A 242 -8.84 24.46 10.05
N LEU A 243 -7.95 25.34 10.51
CA LEU A 243 -8.23 26.29 11.60
C LEU A 243 -9.00 27.52 11.13
N HIS A 244 -8.84 27.94 9.88
CA HIS A 244 -9.48 29.13 9.33
C HIS A 244 -10.70 28.78 8.46
N ALA A 245 -11.81 29.49 8.67
CA ALA A 245 -13.05 29.29 7.91
C ALA A 245 -12.85 29.51 6.40
N ASP A 246 -11.98 30.45 6.03
CA ASP A 246 -11.71 30.80 4.63
C ASP A 246 -11.05 29.65 3.84
N ALA A 247 -10.35 28.74 4.52
CA ALA A 247 -9.78 27.54 3.91
C ALA A 247 -10.87 26.55 3.46
N ARG A 248 -12.10 26.64 4.01
CA ARG A 248 -13.23 25.80 3.59
C ARG A 248 -13.79 26.21 2.22
N ALA A 249 -13.66 27.47 1.84
CA ALA A 249 -14.22 28.01 0.61
C ALA A 249 -13.48 27.56 -0.67
N GLY A 250 -12.28 26.97 -0.54
CA GLY A 250 -11.34 26.83 -1.65
C GLY A 250 -11.34 25.50 -2.43
N GLY A 251 -12.11 24.46 -2.07
CA GLY A 251 -11.84 23.15 -2.71
C GLY A 251 -12.87 22.04 -2.67
N ALA A 252 -13.99 22.16 -1.95
CA ALA A 252 -15.08 21.20 -2.06
C ALA A 252 -16.38 21.97 -2.35
N PRO A 253 -17.10 21.67 -3.44
CA PRO A 253 -18.44 22.22 -3.62
C PRO A 253 -19.29 21.89 -2.38
N PRO A 254 -20.20 22.78 -1.94
CA PRO A 254 -21.03 22.62 -0.75
C PRO A 254 -22.06 21.46 -0.84
N ASP A 255 -21.82 20.46 -1.68
CA ASP A 255 -22.75 19.38 -1.97
C ASP A 255 -22.68 18.25 -0.94
N SER A 256 -23.87 17.91 -0.41
CA SER A 256 -24.28 16.64 0.20
C SER A 256 -23.68 16.19 1.54
N SER A 257 -22.72 16.91 2.12
CA SER A 257 -22.36 16.64 3.52
C SER A 257 -23.58 16.97 4.38
N PRO A 258 -24.17 16.03 5.15
CA PRO A 258 -25.24 16.38 6.08
C PRO A 258 -24.77 17.55 6.95
N PRO A 259 -25.68 18.45 7.38
CA PRO A 259 -25.32 19.59 8.21
C PRO A 259 -24.35 19.11 9.27
N LEU A 260 -23.16 19.73 9.30
CA LEU A 260 -22.11 19.40 10.26
C LEU A 260 -22.83 19.36 11.60
N SER A 261 -22.99 18.16 12.17
CA SER A 261 -23.82 18.03 13.38
C SER A 261 -23.31 19.05 14.38
N ALA A 262 -24.17 19.73 15.15
CA ALA A 262 -23.73 20.72 16.14
C ALA A 262 -22.54 20.23 17.02
N TYR A 263 -22.46 18.91 17.22
CA TYR A 263 -21.30 18.24 17.82
C TYR A 263 -19.95 18.46 17.11
N LEU A 264 -19.88 18.37 15.77
CA LEU A 264 -18.67 18.60 14.99
C LEU A 264 -18.22 20.06 15.03
N GLU A 265 -19.17 21.00 15.09
CA GLU A 265 -18.84 22.41 15.30
C GLU A 265 -18.22 22.64 16.68
N GLN A 266 -18.83 22.06 17.73
CA GLN A 266 -18.29 22.11 19.09
C GLN A 266 -16.89 21.47 19.19
N GLU A 267 -16.68 20.32 18.53
CA GLU A 267 -15.36 19.66 18.52
C GLU A 267 -14.33 20.51 17.76
N LEU A 268 -14.73 21.18 16.68
CA LEU A 268 -13.85 22.05 15.91
C LEU A 268 -13.46 23.31 16.70
N GLU A 269 -14.40 23.92 17.42
CA GLU A 269 -14.12 25.02 18.35
C GLU A 269 -13.15 24.58 19.45
N ARG A 270 -13.36 23.38 20.01
CA ARG A 270 -12.45 22.79 21.00
C ARG A 270 -11.04 22.58 20.43
N LEU A 271 -10.94 22.04 19.22
CA LEU A 271 -9.66 21.82 18.54
C LEU A 271 -8.94 23.14 18.24
N GLN A 272 -9.67 24.15 17.76
CA GLN A 272 -9.16 25.51 17.54
C GLN A 272 -8.62 26.12 18.83
N ALA A 273 -9.35 25.99 19.93
CA ALA A 273 -8.91 26.47 21.24
C ALA A 273 -7.63 25.76 21.73
N SER A 274 -7.54 24.43 21.51
CA SER A 274 -6.39 23.62 21.93
C SER A 274 -5.17 23.69 20.99
N ALA A 275 -5.29 24.33 19.83
CA ALA A 275 -4.24 24.34 18.82
C ALA A 275 -2.93 24.95 19.35
N THR A 276 -1.82 24.25 19.17
CA THR A 276 -0.48 24.74 19.51
C THR A 276 -0.07 25.90 18.59
N ALA A 277 0.92 26.71 19.01
CA ALA A 277 1.46 27.78 18.16
C ALA A 277 1.95 27.27 16.80
N ALA A 278 2.54 26.07 16.77
CA ALA A 278 2.99 25.42 15.53
C ALA A 278 1.82 25.02 14.62
N GLU A 279 0.72 24.51 15.18
CA GLU A 279 -0.49 24.19 14.40
C GLU A 279 -1.17 25.44 13.86
N ARG A 280 -1.24 26.51 14.67
CA ARG A 280 -1.73 27.82 14.22
C ARG A 280 -0.86 28.38 13.09
N ALA A 281 0.47 28.26 13.20
CA ALA A 281 1.40 28.68 12.15
C ALA A 281 1.22 27.88 10.84
N ARG A 282 0.86 26.59 10.92
CA ARG A 282 0.55 25.74 9.76
C ARG A 282 -0.87 25.96 9.20
N GLY A 283 -1.77 26.55 9.98
CA GLY A 283 -3.18 26.79 9.60
C GLY A 283 -4.11 25.58 9.73
N PHE A 284 -3.65 24.48 10.34
CA PHE A 284 -4.45 23.27 10.55
C PHE A 284 -4.02 22.50 11.80
N VAL A 285 -4.94 21.72 12.35
CA VAL A 285 -4.73 20.80 13.49
C VAL A 285 -4.84 19.35 13.00
N ILE A 286 -4.04 18.47 13.58
CA ILE A 286 -4.14 17.02 13.33
C ILE A 286 -5.00 16.45 14.45
N ALA A 287 -6.15 15.91 14.09
CA ALA A 287 -7.05 15.30 15.07
C ALA A 287 -7.33 13.84 14.69
N PRO A 288 -7.55 12.94 15.67
CA PRO A 288 -8.09 11.62 15.39
C PRO A 288 -9.41 11.75 14.63
N ASP A 289 -9.65 10.88 13.64
CA ASP A 289 -10.88 10.91 12.85
C ASP A 289 -12.09 10.71 13.79
N PRO A 290 -12.94 11.73 13.98
CA PRO A 290 -14.03 11.69 14.97
C PRO A 290 -15.07 10.62 14.62
N ARG A 291 -15.11 10.16 13.35
CA ARG A 291 -15.98 9.08 12.89
C ARG A 291 -15.56 7.71 13.44
N LEU A 292 -14.28 7.56 13.82
CA LEU A 292 -13.69 6.27 14.21
C LEU A 292 -13.39 6.18 15.72
N SER A 293 -13.14 7.31 16.38
CA SER A 293 -12.72 7.38 17.79
C SER A 293 -13.85 7.13 18.79
N ARG A 294 -15.09 7.52 18.47
CA ARG A 294 -16.26 7.02 19.20
C ARG A 294 -16.66 5.70 18.57
N GLY A 295 -16.85 4.66 19.37
CA GLY A 295 -17.47 3.40 18.96
C GLY A 295 -18.91 3.56 18.42
N HIS A 296 -19.25 4.67 17.75
CA HIS A 296 -20.50 4.87 17.02
C HIS A 296 -20.64 3.98 15.78
N TYR A 297 -19.63 3.16 15.46
CA TYR A 297 -19.86 1.95 14.65
C TYR A 297 -20.43 0.78 15.48
N ALA A 298 -20.15 0.69 16.78
CA ALA A 298 -20.84 -0.23 17.69
C ALA A 298 -22.24 0.26 18.07
N SER A 299 -22.51 1.57 17.91
CA SER A 299 -23.86 2.09 17.68
C SER A 299 -24.09 2.41 16.20
N PHE A 300 -23.75 1.47 15.31
CA PHE A 300 -24.81 0.98 14.44
C PHE A 300 -25.92 0.62 15.42
N ASP A 301 -26.79 1.59 15.67
CA ASP A 301 -27.96 1.43 16.49
C ASP A 301 -28.56 0.13 15.97
N ALA A 302 -28.47 -0.96 16.74
CA ALA A 302 -29.08 -2.22 16.39
C ALA A 302 -30.62 -2.10 16.45
N ARG A 303 -31.15 -0.87 16.35
CA ARG A 303 -32.35 -0.62 15.57
C ARG A 303 -32.19 -1.41 14.28
N PRO A 304 -33.01 -2.43 14.08
CA PRO A 304 -32.76 -3.38 13.03
C PRO A 304 -32.61 -2.63 11.70
N ILE A 305 -31.58 -2.98 10.93
CA ILE A 305 -31.48 -2.69 9.49
C ILE A 305 -32.61 -3.45 8.75
N ALA A 306 -33.77 -3.63 9.38
CA ALA A 306 -34.94 -4.32 8.86
C ALA A 306 -35.88 -3.38 8.11
N SER A 307 -35.61 -2.06 8.02
CA SER A 307 -36.48 -1.20 7.20
C SER A 307 -35.87 0.08 6.63
N ARG A 308 -34.63 0.48 6.97
CA ARG A 308 -33.88 1.39 6.09
C ARG A 308 -33.52 0.60 4.84
N SER A 309 -34.44 0.64 3.89
CA SER A 309 -34.45 -0.19 2.70
C SER A 309 -33.09 -0.13 2.04
N TRP A 310 -32.46 -1.28 1.83
CA TRP A 310 -31.29 -1.45 0.99
C TRP A 310 -31.48 -0.72 -0.36
N SER A 311 -32.72 -0.56 -0.82
CA SER A 311 -33.05 0.26 -1.99
C SER A 311 -32.61 1.73 -1.88
N CYS A 312 -32.62 2.37 -0.71
CA CYS A 312 -32.21 3.77 -0.56
C CYS A 312 -30.68 3.91 -0.64
N ALA A 313 -29.94 3.02 0.03
CA ALA A 313 -28.48 2.99 -0.05
C ALA A 313 -28.03 2.62 -1.47
N ALA A 314 -28.65 1.61 -2.07
CA ALA A 314 -28.42 1.22 -3.47
C ALA A 314 -28.78 2.36 -4.43
N ARG A 315 -29.88 3.08 -4.20
CA ARG A 315 -30.26 4.24 -5.03
C ARG A 315 -29.24 5.37 -4.93
N ARG A 316 -28.78 5.75 -3.74
CA ARG A 316 -27.73 6.78 -3.58
C ARG A 316 -26.42 6.38 -4.21
N SER A 317 -26.02 5.11 -4.03
CA SER A 317 -24.83 4.56 -4.69
C SER A 317 -24.98 4.61 -6.20
N TRP A 318 -26.16 4.24 -6.72
CA TRP A 318 -26.47 4.28 -8.14
C TRP A 318 -26.48 5.70 -8.70
N GLU A 319 -27.05 6.67 -7.98
CA GLU A 319 -27.02 8.09 -8.35
C GLU A 319 -25.58 8.58 -8.43
N SER A 320 -24.75 8.28 -7.42
CA SER A 320 -23.31 8.64 -7.45
C SER A 320 -22.57 7.97 -8.61
N THR A 321 -22.84 6.69 -8.88
CA THR A 321 -22.28 5.98 -10.04
C THR A 321 -22.75 6.59 -11.36
N ARG A 322 -24.04 6.92 -11.47
CA ARG A 322 -24.61 7.57 -12.65
C ARG A 322 -23.98 8.93 -12.90
N ASP A 323 -23.78 9.72 -11.86
CA ASP A 323 -23.14 11.03 -11.96
C ASP A 323 -21.69 10.88 -12.44
N LEU A 324 -20.93 9.93 -11.87
CA LEU A 324 -19.58 9.59 -12.33
C LEU A 324 -19.55 9.15 -13.79
N LEU A 325 -20.48 8.29 -14.22
CA LEU A 325 -20.63 7.86 -15.61
C LEU A 325 -21.08 9.00 -16.54
N GLY A 326 -21.65 10.09 -16.01
CA GLY A 326 -21.97 11.30 -16.78
C GLY A 326 -20.74 12.18 -17.05
N LEU A 327 -19.65 12.02 -16.30
CA LEU A 327 -18.46 12.85 -16.44
C LEU A 327 -17.63 12.45 -17.66
N ARG A 328 -17.49 13.34 -18.64
CA ARG A 328 -16.56 13.15 -19.78
C ARG A 328 -15.12 12.91 -19.33
N ALA A 329 -14.71 13.52 -18.20
CA ALA A 329 -13.39 13.30 -17.62
C ALA A 329 -13.19 11.86 -17.16
N PHE A 330 -14.21 11.23 -16.58
CA PHE A 330 -14.17 9.83 -16.17
C PHE A 330 -13.93 8.90 -17.36
N TRP A 331 -14.67 9.06 -18.46
CA TRP A 331 -14.50 8.24 -19.66
C TRP A 331 -13.13 8.41 -20.32
N ARG A 332 -12.60 9.63 -20.36
CA ARG A 332 -11.24 9.87 -20.86
C ARG A 332 -10.20 9.14 -20.00
N ALA A 333 -10.34 9.20 -18.67
CA ALA A 333 -9.47 8.49 -17.75
C ALA A 333 -9.61 6.96 -17.90
N LEU A 334 -10.83 6.43 -17.97
CA LEU A 334 -11.09 5.01 -18.15
C LEU A 334 -10.51 4.49 -19.47
N TRP A 335 -10.73 5.21 -20.57
CA TRP A 335 -10.15 4.86 -21.86
C TRP A 335 -8.62 4.83 -21.80
N TRP A 336 -8.01 5.85 -21.21
CA TRP A 336 -6.56 5.88 -21.01
C TRP A 336 -6.08 4.70 -20.16
N SER A 337 -6.77 4.35 -19.07
CA SER A 337 -6.46 3.18 -18.26
C SER A 337 -6.55 1.87 -19.04
N VAL A 338 -7.56 1.72 -19.92
CA VAL A 338 -7.69 0.55 -20.80
C VAL A 338 -6.55 0.49 -21.82
N CYS A 339 -6.18 1.62 -22.43
CA CYS A 339 -5.04 1.67 -23.36
C CYS A 339 -3.71 1.33 -22.66
N CYS A 340 -3.50 1.84 -21.45
CA CYS A 340 -2.30 1.58 -20.66
C CYS A 340 -2.31 0.21 -19.96
N PHE A 341 -3.44 -0.51 -19.94
CA PHE A 341 -3.56 -1.81 -19.28
C PHE A 341 -2.52 -2.80 -19.79
N TRP A 342 -2.33 -2.88 -21.12
CA TRP A 342 -1.37 -3.80 -21.72
C TRP A 342 0.08 -3.46 -21.38
N ILE A 343 0.40 -2.17 -21.27
CA ILE A 343 1.71 -1.71 -20.82
C ILE A 343 1.91 -2.17 -19.38
N SER A 344 0.96 -1.88 -18.49
CA SER A 344 1.04 -2.30 -17.08
C SER A 344 1.13 -3.82 -16.94
N LYS A 345 0.41 -4.58 -17.77
CA LYS A 345 0.44 -6.04 -17.77
C LYS A 345 1.79 -6.57 -18.24
N GLN A 346 2.34 -6.01 -19.31
CA GLN A 346 3.67 -6.36 -19.82
C GLN A 346 4.75 -6.14 -18.76
N TRP A 347 4.69 -5.01 -18.03
CA TRP A 347 5.61 -4.74 -16.93
C TRP A 347 5.45 -5.76 -15.79
N GLY A 348 4.22 -6.04 -15.35
CA GLY A 348 3.99 -7.05 -14.31
C GLY A 348 4.43 -8.47 -14.71
N ASP A 349 4.31 -8.82 -16.00
CA ASP A 349 4.81 -10.09 -16.52
C ASP A 349 6.34 -10.12 -16.61
N LEU A 350 6.96 -8.99 -16.97
CA LEU A 350 8.41 -8.86 -16.97
C LEU A 350 8.99 -9.14 -15.58
N ASP A 351 8.37 -8.60 -14.53
CA ASP A 351 8.85 -8.81 -13.16
C ASP A 351 8.86 -10.29 -12.75
N GLN A 352 7.95 -11.10 -13.30
CA GLN A 352 7.84 -12.53 -12.99
C GLN A 352 8.68 -13.41 -13.91
N LEU A 353 8.79 -13.06 -15.19
CA LEU A 353 9.40 -13.90 -16.23
C LEU A 353 10.86 -13.56 -16.50
N LEU A 354 11.27 -12.30 -16.27
CA LEU A 354 12.65 -11.87 -16.48
C LEU A 354 13.64 -12.70 -15.66
N PRO A 355 13.35 -13.05 -14.37
CA PRO A 355 14.25 -13.90 -13.62
C PRO A 355 14.56 -15.24 -14.27
N ALA A 356 13.52 -15.99 -14.62
CA ALA A 356 13.65 -17.29 -15.27
C ALA A 356 14.34 -17.19 -16.63
N TYR A 357 14.05 -16.14 -17.40
CA TYR A 357 14.71 -15.88 -18.67
C TYR A 357 16.22 -15.68 -18.48
N LEU A 358 16.62 -14.83 -17.54
CA LEU A 358 18.03 -14.53 -17.29
C LEU A 358 18.79 -15.78 -16.84
N GLU A 359 18.24 -16.57 -15.92
CA GLU A 359 18.89 -17.81 -15.44
C GLU A 359 19.06 -18.84 -16.56
N ARG A 360 18.07 -18.99 -17.45
CA ARG A 360 18.14 -19.93 -18.59
C ARG A 360 19.16 -19.52 -19.63
N GLN A 361 19.27 -18.23 -19.91
CA GLN A 361 20.14 -17.71 -20.98
C GLN A 361 21.58 -17.49 -20.51
N PHE A 362 21.77 -17.09 -19.24
CA PHE A 362 23.07 -16.66 -18.72
C PHE A 362 23.58 -17.51 -17.55
N GLY A 363 22.83 -18.53 -17.12
CA GLY A 363 23.18 -19.44 -16.04
C GLY A 363 22.80 -18.94 -14.64
N GLU A 364 22.85 -19.83 -13.64
CA GLU A 364 22.42 -19.55 -12.26
C GLU A 364 23.23 -18.44 -11.57
N SER A 365 24.47 -18.21 -12.00
CA SER A 365 25.38 -17.19 -11.46
C SER A 365 25.02 -15.75 -11.85
N VAL A 366 24.11 -15.54 -12.81
CA VAL A 366 23.71 -14.20 -13.25
C VAL A 366 23.01 -13.45 -12.10
N PRO A 367 23.34 -12.18 -11.79
CA PRO A 367 22.73 -11.45 -10.66
C PRO A 367 21.31 -10.95 -11.01
N VAL A 368 20.40 -11.90 -11.21
CA VAL A 368 19.04 -11.72 -11.71
C VAL A 368 18.31 -10.55 -11.05
N TYR A 369 18.21 -10.55 -9.73
CA TYR A 369 17.42 -9.56 -9.02
C TYR A 369 18.14 -8.21 -8.95
N ARG A 370 19.47 -8.16 -9.07
CA ARG A 370 20.18 -6.87 -9.24
C ARG A 370 19.83 -6.23 -10.58
N VAL A 371 19.78 -7.02 -11.65
CA VAL A 371 19.33 -6.53 -12.97
C VAL A 371 17.89 -6.04 -12.89
N HIS A 372 17.01 -6.80 -12.25
CA HIS A 372 15.62 -6.39 -12.01
C HIS A 372 15.51 -5.07 -11.22
N SER A 373 16.33 -4.90 -10.18
CA SER A 373 16.32 -3.70 -9.32
C SER A 373 16.61 -2.38 -10.06
N ILE A 374 17.26 -2.44 -11.24
CA ILE A 374 17.53 -1.26 -12.08
C ILE A 374 16.23 -0.51 -12.40
N ASN A 375 15.15 -1.25 -12.68
CA ASN A 375 13.84 -0.65 -12.93
C ASN A 375 13.36 0.19 -11.73
N MET A 376 13.48 -0.37 -10.52
CA MET A 376 13.07 0.29 -9.28
C MET A 376 13.92 1.53 -8.99
N TRP A 377 15.24 1.49 -9.25
CA TRP A 377 16.10 2.67 -9.11
C TRP A 377 15.73 3.78 -10.10
N ILE A 378 15.44 3.43 -11.35
CA ILE A 378 14.98 4.39 -12.37
C ILE A 378 13.63 4.99 -11.95
N CYS A 379 12.69 4.18 -11.44
CA CYS A 379 11.41 4.69 -10.96
C CYS A 379 11.55 5.55 -9.69
N MET A 380 12.55 5.31 -8.84
CA MET A 380 12.81 6.15 -7.67
C MET A 380 13.38 7.53 -8.06
N LEU A 381 14.37 7.56 -8.96
CA LEU A 381 15.12 8.78 -9.31
C LEU A 381 14.51 9.54 -10.49
N GLY A 382 13.96 8.80 -11.45
CA GLY A 382 13.45 9.30 -12.72
C GLY A 382 12.38 10.38 -12.57
N PRO A 383 11.30 10.18 -11.79
CA PRO A 383 10.27 11.19 -11.59
C PRO A 383 10.81 12.50 -11.02
N SER A 384 11.75 12.43 -10.06
CA SER A 384 12.38 13.62 -9.48
C SER A 384 13.25 14.35 -10.50
N LEU A 385 14.02 13.61 -11.30
CA LEU A 385 14.81 14.17 -12.40
C LEU A 385 13.92 14.83 -13.45
N VAL A 386 12.88 14.14 -13.91
CA VAL A 386 11.90 14.66 -14.88
C VAL A 386 11.18 15.89 -14.32
N ALA A 387 10.76 15.87 -13.05
CA ALA A 387 10.14 17.03 -12.40
C ALA A 387 11.08 18.23 -12.34
N GLY A 388 12.36 18.01 -12.01
CA GLY A 388 13.39 19.06 -12.05
C GLY A 388 13.57 19.64 -13.45
N LEU A 389 13.73 18.77 -14.45
CA LEU A 389 13.90 19.15 -15.85
C LEU A 389 12.67 19.85 -16.44
N THR A 390 11.47 19.51 -15.98
CA THR A 390 10.20 20.05 -16.52
C THR A 390 9.57 21.13 -15.66
N SER A 391 10.21 21.53 -14.55
CA SER A 391 9.72 22.54 -13.61
C SER A 391 9.43 23.92 -14.22
N HIS A 392 10.05 24.21 -15.38
CA HIS A 392 9.85 25.44 -16.14
C HIS A 392 8.62 25.40 -17.06
N ILE A 393 8.04 24.22 -17.34
CA ILE A 393 6.92 24.07 -18.26
C ILE A 393 5.62 24.45 -17.56
N GLU A 394 5.00 25.56 -17.96
CA GLU A 394 3.78 26.08 -17.32
C GLU A 394 2.60 25.11 -17.33
N ALA A 395 2.51 24.22 -18.32
CA ALA A 395 1.48 23.18 -18.37
C ALA A 395 1.62 22.14 -17.24
N LEU A 396 2.81 22.00 -16.67
CA LEU A 396 3.14 21.12 -15.55
C LEU A 396 3.22 21.85 -14.21
N ARG A 397 3.20 23.20 -14.21
CA ARG A 397 2.76 23.92 -13.03
C ARG A 397 1.30 23.54 -12.85
N CYS A 398 1.02 22.65 -11.91
CA CYS A 398 -0.32 22.49 -11.36
C CYS A 398 -0.83 23.91 -11.11
N ARG A 399 -1.70 24.40 -11.98
CA ARG A 399 -2.46 25.62 -11.72
C ARG A 399 -3.31 25.24 -10.53
N THR A 400 -2.77 25.43 -9.33
CA THR A 400 -3.57 25.81 -8.18
C THR A 400 -4.41 26.93 -8.74
N LEU A 401 -5.69 26.63 -8.99
CA LEU A 401 -6.72 27.56 -9.43
C LEU A 401 -6.98 28.57 -8.30
N ALA A 402 -5.91 29.17 -7.78
CA ALA A 402 -5.94 30.27 -6.87
C ALA A 402 -6.10 31.53 -7.73
N LYS A 403 -7.32 32.07 -7.71
CA LYS A 403 -7.59 33.51 -7.81
C LYS A 403 -7.26 34.18 -9.15
N ARG A 404 -8.08 33.90 -10.17
CA ARG A 404 -8.57 34.96 -11.05
C ARG A 404 -10.07 34.77 -11.33
N ARG A 405 -10.89 35.07 -10.33
CA ARG A 405 -12.20 35.71 -10.48
C ARG A 405 -12.48 36.50 -9.21
#